data_AF-A0A8H7Y4V1-F1
#
_entry.id   AF-A0A8H7Y4V1-F1
#
_cell.length_a   1.000
_cell.length_b   1.000
_cell.length_c   1.000
_cell.angle_alpha   90.00
_cell.angle_beta   90.00
_cell.angle_gamma   90.00
#
_symmetry.space_group_name_H-M   'P 1'
#
loop_
_entity.id
_entity.type
_entity.pdbx_description
1 polymer ?
#
loop_
_entity_poly.entity_id
_entity_poly.type
_entity_poly.pdbx_seq_one_letter_code
_entity_poly.pdbx_strand_id
1 'polypeptide(L)'
;MCDVLDKTDFFPDCLTVRDSVLRLRRDGAFVAVPLFRVNTAPIGPHPVGSYEIWVPQETFSAVFSYLCMNRGNLSILVHPLTREQSAEDHDTRVAWIGPSYPLDLTALPLRSEEIPLQYPSLRLGYSAKPQLTLEMRMKLGANVEHLLASEKEAARAPPRV
;
A
#
# COMPACT_ATOMS: atom_id res chain seq x y z
N MET A 1 1.53 -2.73 1.37
CA MET A 1 1.32 -2.76 2.82
C MET A 1 1.06 -1.34 3.28
N CYS A 2 0.18 -1.16 4.27
CA CYS A 2 -0.02 0.11 4.95
C CYS A 2 0.14 -0.10 6.46
N ASP A 3 1.15 0.50 7.07
CA ASP A 3 1.39 0.40 8.51
C ASP A 3 0.88 1.66 9.18
N VAL A 4 -0.01 1.50 10.16
CA VAL A 4 -0.60 2.61 10.90
C VAL A 4 0.22 2.79 12.17
N LEU A 5 0.76 3.99 12.36
CA LEU A 5 1.66 4.37 13.45
C LEU A 5 1.03 5.45 14.32
N ASP A 6 1.14 5.28 15.63
CA ASP A 6 0.63 6.21 16.63
C ASP A 6 1.73 6.53 17.66
N LYS A 7 2.02 7.83 17.82
CA LYS A 7 2.98 8.32 18.82
C LYS A 7 2.40 8.35 20.22
N THR A 8 1.08 8.47 20.31
CA THR A 8 0.42 8.57 21.61
C THR A 8 0.42 7.18 22.22
N ASP A 9 0.70 7.08 23.51
CA ASP A 9 0.48 5.84 24.28
C ASP A 9 -1.02 5.46 24.34
N PHE A 10 -1.87 6.18 23.59
CA PHE A 10 -3.32 6.09 23.52
C PHE A 10 -3.75 5.37 22.23
N PHE A 11 -3.83 4.04 22.31
CA PHE A 11 -4.32 3.16 21.23
C PHE A 11 -5.79 3.27 20.75
N PRO A 12 -6.74 3.99 21.39
CA PRO A 12 -8.15 3.97 20.95
C PRO A 12 -8.39 4.46 19.51
N ASP A 13 -7.68 5.49 19.07
CA ASP A 13 -7.89 6.11 17.74
C ASP A 13 -7.38 5.18 16.63
N CYS A 14 -6.21 4.59 16.85
CA CYS A 14 -5.57 3.59 16.01
C CYS A 14 -6.52 2.39 15.75
N LEU A 15 -7.18 1.90 16.80
CA LEU A 15 -8.17 0.81 16.71
C LEU A 15 -9.48 1.24 16.04
N THR A 16 -9.89 2.50 16.19
CA THR A 16 -11.10 3.02 15.54
C THR A 16 -10.98 3.00 14.01
N VAL A 17 -9.80 3.36 13.48
CA VAL A 17 -9.51 3.25 12.04
C VAL A 17 -9.49 1.78 11.62
N ARG A 18 -8.85 0.90 12.39
CA ARG A 18 -8.79 -0.53 12.11
C ARG A 18 -10.19 -1.13 12.00
N ASP A 19 -11.06 -0.84 12.96
CA ASP A 19 -12.42 -1.34 13.01
C ASP A 19 -13.26 -0.82 11.84
N SER A 20 -13.02 0.42 11.42
CA SER A 20 -13.70 1.00 10.25
C SER A 20 -13.26 0.32 8.96
N VAL A 21 -11.96 0.04 8.80
CA VAL A 21 -11.43 -0.76 7.68
C VAL A 21 -12.04 -2.17 7.67
N LEU A 22 -12.17 -2.81 8.84
CA LEU A 22 -12.78 -4.13 8.95
C LEU A 22 -14.27 -4.14 8.59
N ARG A 23 -15.03 -3.12 9.02
CA ARG A 23 -16.44 -2.92 8.63
C ARG A 23 -16.57 -2.71 7.13
N LEU A 24 -15.78 -1.82 6.55
CA LEU A 24 -15.80 -1.53 5.11
C LEU A 24 -15.40 -2.74 4.27
N ARG A 25 -14.44 -3.55 4.73
CA ARG A 25 -14.14 -4.85 4.11
C ARG A 25 -15.34 -5.78 4.15
N ARG A 26 -15.96 -5.95 5.32
CA ARG A 26 -17.13 -6.82 5.50
C ARG A 26 -18.28 -6.40 4.58
N ASP A 27 -18.46 -5.09 4.42
CA ASP A 27 -19.56 -4.50 3.65
C ASP A 27 -19.23 -4.38 2.15
N GLY A 28 -18.05 -4.87 1.71
CA GLY A 28 -17.69 -5.00 0.30
C GLY A 28 -17.12 -3.74 -0.36
N ALA A 29 -16.75 -2.70 0.42
CA ALA A 29 -16.20 -1.46 -0.13
C ALA A 29 -14.82 -1.66 -0.77
N PHE A 30 -13.99 -2.53 -0.20
CA PHE A 30 -12.66 -2.89 -0.69
C PHE A 30 -12.14 -4.16 -0.01
N VAL A 31 -11.02 -4.68 -0.49
CA VAL A 31 -10.22 -5.68 0.24
C VAL A 31 -9.09 -4.98 0.98
N ALA A 32 -9.02 -5.16 2.28
CA ALA A 32 -7.93 -4.73 3.14
C ALA A 32 -7.90 -5.68 4.34
N VAL A 33 -6.73 -6.18 4.74
CA VAL A 33 -6.62 -7.15 5.83
C VAL A 33 -5.69 -6.61 6.90
N PRO A 34 -6.25 -5.92 7.92
CA PRO A 34 -5.50 -5.58 9.12
C PRO A 34 -5.01 -6.85 9.81
N LEU A 35 -3.74 -6.87 10.21
CA LEU A 35 -3.19 -7.95 11.02
C LEU A 35 -3.87 -7.99 12.39
N PHE A 36 -3.99 -9.19 12.96
CA PHE A 36 -4.60 -9.35 14.27
C PHE A 36 -3.79 -8.64 15.36
N ARG A 37 -2.47 -8.82 15.31
CA ARG A 37 -1.50 -8.24 16.26
C ARG A 37 -1.50 -6.72 16.17
N VAL A 38 -1.47 -6.08 17.33
CA VAL A 38 -1.18 -4.66 17.51
C VAL A 38 0.09 -4.58 18.32
N ASN A 39 1.07 -3.83 17.82
CA ASN A 39 2.31 -3.55 18.51
C ASN A 39 2.06 -2.38 19.46
N THR A 40 2.04 -2.64 20.77
CA THR A 40 1.80 -1.59 21.78
C THR A 40 3.03 -0.77 22.14
N ALA A 41 4.15 -1.07 21.48
CA ALA A 41 5.47 -0.48 21.69
C ALA A 41 6.25 -0.58 20.36
N PRO A 42 7.44 0.04 20.25
CA PRO A 42 8.29 -0.09 19.06
C PRO A 42 8.64 -1.56 18.78
N ILE A 43 8.41 -2.02 17.55
CA ILE A 43 8.69 -3.40 17.10
C ILE A 43 9.15 -3.34 15.65
N GLY A 44 10.24 -4.07 15.34
CA GLY A 44 10.80 -4.12 13.99
C GLY A 44 11.29 -2.72 13.56
N PRO A 45 10.98 -2.27 12.33
CA PRO A 45 11.42 -0.97 11.85
C PRO A 45 10.62 0.20 12.44
N HIS A 46 9.53 -0.06 13.16
CA HIS A 46 8.60 0.97 13.60
C HIS A 46 9.00 1.54 14.97
N PRO A 47 9.26 2.86 15.07
CA PRO A 47 9.77 3.48 16.30
C PRO A 47 8.68 3.79 17.35
N VAL A 48 7.43 3.45 17.06
CA VAL A 48 6.25 3.68 17.92
C VAL A 48 5.26 2.52 17.79
N GLY A 49 4.16 2.59 18.54
CA GLY A 49 3.06 1.65 18.43
C GLY A 49 2.49 1.56 17.01
N SER A 50 2.14 0.36 16.56
CA SER A 50 1.71 0.15 15.17
C SER A 50 0.83 -1.08 14.93
N TYR A 51 0.14 -1.10 13.79
CA TYR A 51 -0.37 -2.33 13.19
C TYR A 51 -0.31 -2.26 11.66
N GLU A 52 -0.21 -3.42 11.03
CA GLU A 52 -0.10 -3.56 9.57
C GLU A 52 -1.47 -3.81 8.94
N ILE A 53 -1.68 -3.28 7.73
CA ILE A 53 -2.82 -3.57 6.86
C ILE A 53 -2.29 -4.05 5.51
N TRP A 54 -2.52 -5.33 5.21
CA TRP A 54 -2.29 -5.83 3.87
C TRP A 54 -3.36 -5.29 2.92
N VAL A 55 -2.93 -4.72 1.80
CA VAL A 55 -3.82 -4.16 0.79
C VAL A 55 -3.38 -4.68 -0.58
N PRO A 56 -4.25 -5.40 -1.32
CA PRO A 56 -3.93 -5.85 -2.66
C PRO A 56 -4.03 -4.70 -3.67
N GLN A 57 -3.33 -4.83 -4.79
CA GLN A 57 -3.28 -3.81 -5.85
C GLN A 57 -4.67 -3.44 -6.36
N GLU A 58 -5.57 -4.42 -6.46
CA GLU A 58 -6.92 -4.31 -7.00
C GLU A 58 -7.79 -3.31 -6.25
N THR A 59 -7.56 -3.13 -4.94
CA THR A 59 -8.34 -2.22 -4.09
C THR A 59 -7.48 -1.17 -3.39
N PHE A 60 -6.20 -1.07 -3.76
CA PHE A 60 -5.25 -0.16 -3.14
C PHE A 60 -5.70 1.30 -3.21
N SER A 61 -6.17 1.77 -4.36
CA SER A 61 -6.61 3.16 -4.54
C SER A 61 -7.77 3.53 -3.62
N ALA A 62 -8.74 2.62 -3.42
CA ALA A 62 -9.88 2.83 -2.54
C ALA A 62 -9.45 2.91 -1.07
N VAL A 63 -8.58 1.98 -0.64
CA VAL A 63 -8.06 1.95 0.74
C VAL A 63 -7.18 3.16 1.01
N PHE A 64 -6.25 3.48 0.11
CA PHE A 64 -5.37 4.65 0.22
C PHE A 64 -6.20 5.93 0.35
N SER A 65 -7.20 6.13 -0.53
CA SER A 65 -8.09 7.30 -0.48
C SER A 65 -8.85 7.38 0.84
N TYR A 66 -9.39 6.26 1.31
CA TYR A 66 -10.09 6.20 2.60
C TYR A 66 -9.16 6.61 3.76
N LEU A 67 -7.94 6.06 3.82
CA LEU A 67 -6.97 6.36 4.86
C LEU A 67 -6.52 7.83 4.82
N CYS A 68 -6.34 8.42 3.63
CA CYS A 68 -6.06 9.86 3.47
C CYS A 68 -7.10 10.74 4.15
N MET A 69 -8.38 10.38 4.03
CA MET A 69 -9.50 11.18 4.56
C MET A 69 -9.83 10.88 6.03
N ASN A 70 -9.54 9.67 6.52
CA ASN A 70 -10.10 9.16 7.78
C ASN A 70 -9.05 8.79 8.85
N ARG A 71 -7.74 8.96 8.60
CA ARG A 71 -6.68 8.62 9.57
C ARG A 71 -6.64 9.50 10.83
N GLY A 72 -7.37 10.62 10.85
CA GLY A 72 -7.25 11.63 11.91
C GLY A 72 -5.80 12.12 12.04
N ASN A 73 -5.21 11.96 13.22
CA ASN A 73 -3.84 12.40 13.52
C ASN A 73 -2.77 11.30 13.36
N LEU A 74 -3.17 10.07 13.00
CA LEU A 74 -2.26 8.93 12.84
C LEU A 74 -1.35 9.11 11.63
N SER A 75 -0.13 8.56 11.65
CA SER A 75 0.69 8.46 10.44
C SER A 75 0.56 7.09 9.82
N ILE A 76 0.63 7.01 8.50
CA ILE A 76 0.55 5.73 7.79
C ILE A 76 1.71 5.61 6.83
N LEU A 77 2.58 4.63 7.07
CA LEU A 77 3.61 4.20 6.13
C LEU A 77 2.97 3.34 5.06
N VAL A 78 3.21 3.64 3.80
CA VAL A 78 2.71 2.87 2.65
C VAL A 78 3.90 2.40 1.85
N HIS A 79 4.02 1.09 1.65
CA HIS A 79 5.14 0.50 0.93
C HIS A 79 4.78 -0.78 0.17
N PRO A 80 5.50 -1.15 -0.89
CA PRO A 80 5.32 -2.44 -1.57
C PRO A 80 5.84 -3.61 -0.73
N LEU A 81 5.53 -4.83 -1.15
CA LEU A 81 6.01 -6.08 -0.52
C LEU A 81 6.85 -6.87 -1.53
N THR A 82 8.06 -6.41 -1.78
CA THR A 82 9.01 -7.08 -2.67
C THR A 82 10.02 -7.89 -1.85
N ARG A 83 11.08 -8.37 -2.52
CA ARG A 83 12.19 -9.05 -1.87
C ARG A 83 13.16 -8.07 -1.21
N GLU A 84 13.10 -6.79 -1.53
CA GLU A 84 14.10 -5.78 -1.16
C GLU A 84 13.59 -4.96 0.03
N GLN A 85 13.32 -5.65 1.15
CA GLN A 85 12.56 -5.09 2.28
C GLN A 85 13.22 -3.86 2.91
N SER A 86 14.49 -3.97 3.32
CA SER A 86 15.18 -2.90 4.04
C SER A 86 15.55 -1.72 3.13
N ALA A 87 16.34 -1.98 2.08
CA ALA A 87 16.94 -0.91 1.25
C ALA A 87 15.96 -0.24 0.27
N GLU A 88 14.87 -0.91 -0.08
CA GLU A 88 13.94 -0.38 -1.08
C GLU A 88 12.55 -0.19 -0.50
N ASP A 89 11.89 -1.27 -0.05
CA ASP A 89 10.48 -1.20 0.30
C ASP A 89 10.22 -0.24 1.46
N HIS A 90 11.03 -0.28 2.53
CA HIS A 90 10.85 0.58 3.71
C HIS A 90 11.71 1.86 3.70
N ASP A 91 12.50 2.09 2.66
CA ASP A 91 13.35 3.29 2.55
C ASP A 91 12.95 4.15 1.35
N THR A 92 13.24 3.69 0.14
CA THR A 92 13.11 4.51 -1.08
C THR A 92 11.77 4.37 -1.79
N ARG A 93 11.02 3.28 -1.55
CA ARG A 93 9.72 2.99 -2.17
C ARG A 93 8.54 3.25 -1.23
N VAL A 94 8.73 4.11 -0.25
CA VAL A 94 7.71 4.47 0.72
C VAL A 94 6.91 5.69 0.27
N ALA A 95 5.68 5.75 0.74
CA ALA A 95 4.90 6.96 0.84
C ALA A 95 4.39 7.10 2.28
N TRP A 96 4.16 8.34 2.71
CA TRP A 96 3.60 8.64 4.02
C TRP A 96 2.28 9.38 3.87
N ILE A 97 1.25 8.91 4.59
CA ILE A 97 0.02 9.66 4.80
C ILE A 97 0.13 10.31 6.18
N GLY A 98 0.36 11.62 6.21
CA GLY A 98 0.68 12.35 7.43
C GLY A 98 2.20 12.47 7.67
N PRO A 99 2.62 12.88 8.88
CA PRO A 99 4.03 13.04 9.22
C PRO A 99 4.79 11.70 9.13
N SER A 100 6.01 11.71 8.61
CA SER A 100 6.85 10.52 8.56
C SER A 100 7.52 10.22 9.90
N TYR A 101 8.00 8.98 10.04
CA TYR A 101 8.86 8.56 11.15
C TYR A 101 10.24 8.12 10.65
N PRO A 102 11.31 8.30 11.45
CA PRO A 102 12.59 7.69 11.18
C PRO A 102 12.53 6.19 11.50
N LEU A 103 12.43 5.35 10.47
CA LEU A 103 12.36 3.90 10.63
C LEU A 103 13.73 3.32 11.00
N ASP A 104 13.75 2.27 11.81
CA ASP A 104 14.95 1.46 12.05
C ASP A 104 15.11 0.39 10.98
N LEU A 105 15.75 0.76 9.87
CA LEU A 105 15.95 -0.15 8.73
C LEU A 105 16.88 -1.33 9.04
N THR A 106 17.64 -1.27 10.15
CA THR A 106 18.54 -2.36 10.57
C THR A 106 17.77 -3.57 11.09
N ALA A 107 16.51 -3.38 11.48
CA ALA A 107 15.61 -4.44 11.91
C ALA A 107 15.04 -5.28 10.75
N LEU A 108 15.35 -4.93 9.50
CA LEU A 108 14.84 -5.59 8.30
C LEU A 108 15.94 -6.34 7.54
N PRO A 109 15.62 -7.48 6.90
CA PRO A 109 16.57 -8.12 6.00
C PRO A 109 16.84 -7.22 4.79
N LEU A 110 18.10 -7.17 4.36
CA LEU A 110 18.47 -6.46 3.12
C LEU A 110 17.68 -6.98 1.94
N ARG A 111 17.65 -8.31 1.78
CA ARG A 111 16.90 -9.01 0.75
C ARG A 111 16.38 -10.33 1.26
N SER A 112 15.14 -10.65 0.93
CA SER A 112 14.49 -11.93 1.21
C SER A 112 14.68 -12.93 0.06
N GLU A 113 14.73 -14.22 0.38
CA GLU A 113 14.79 -15.29 -0.63
C GLU A 113 13.50 -15.34 -1.46
N GLU A 114 12.37 -15.25 -0.77
CA GLU A 114 11.03 -15.26 -1.36
C GLU A 114 10.34 -13.90 -1.21
N ILE A 115 9.31 -13.68 -2.02
CA ILE A 115 8.39 -12.56 -1.82
C ILE A 115 7.56 -12.87 -0.57
N PRO A 116 7.43 -11.94 0.39
CA PRO A 116 6.66 -12.15 1.62
C PRO A 116 5.15 -12.10 1.33
N LEU A 117 4.64 -13.14 0.66
CA LEU A 117 3.24 -13.24 0.27
C LEU A 117 2.35 -13.31 1.53
N GLN A 118 1.31 -12.50 1.53
CA GLN A 118 0.29 -12.51 2.56
C GLN A 118 -1.08 -12.81 1.93
N TYR A 119 -1.87 -13.63 2.63
CA TYR A 119 -3.22 -14.03 2.24
C TYR A 119 -3.36 -14.63 0.82
N PRO A 120 -2.52 -15.62 0.41
CA PRO A 120 -2.57 -16.20 -0.93
C PRO A 120 -3.91 -16.86 -1.29
N SER A 121 -4.70 -17.27 -0.28
CA SER A 121 -6.06 -17.80 -0.47
C SER A 121 -7.01 -16.82 -1.14
N LEU A 122 -6.76 -15.51 -1.04
CA LEU A 122 -7.55 -14.48 -1.69
C LEU A 122 -7.26 -14.35 -3.19
N ARG A 123 -6.11 -14.84 -3.67
CA ARG A 123 -5.68 -14.75 -5.08
C ARG A 123 -5.68 -13.31 -5.64
N LEU A 124 -5.31 -12.35 -4.80
CA LEU A 124 -5.20 -10.92 -5.13
C LEU A 124 -3.75 -10.45 -4.97
N GLY A 125 -3.44 -9.25 -5.46
CA GLY A 125 -2.09 -8.69 -5.41
C GLY A 125 -1.08 -9.58 -6.13
N TYR A 126 0.05 -9.88 -5.49
CA TYR A 126 1.07 -10.76 -6.07
C TYR A 126 0.64 -12.22 -6.25
N SER A 127 -0.50 -12.64 -5.68
CA SER A 127 -1.09 -13.96 -5.92
C SER A 127 -2.13 -13.97 -7.06
N ALA A 128 -2.40 -12.83 -7.69
CA ALA A 128 -3.35 -12.72 -8.80
C ALA A 128 -2.76 -13.23 -10.12
N LYS A 129 -3.63 -13.74 -10.99
CA LYS A 129 -3.26 -14.02 -12.39
C LYS A 129 -3.30 -12.72 -13.20
N PRO A 130 -2.30 -12.46 -14.07
CA PRO A 130 -2.36 -11.31 -14.97
C PRO A 130 -3.62 -11.33 -15.82
N GLN A 131 -4.40 -10.24 -15.77
CA GLN A 131 -5.64 -10.12 -16.54
C GLN A 131 -5.41 -9.69 -17.99
N LEU A 132 -4.34 -8.94 -18.25
CA LEU A 132 -4.00 -8.41 -19.57
C LEU A 132 -2.63 -8.91 -20.04
N THR A 133 -2.54 -9.35 -21.30
CA THR A 133 -1.26 -9.63 -21.95
C THR A 133 -0.51 -8.33 -22.27
N LEU A 134 0.79 -8.41 -22.56
CA LEU A 134 1.56 -7.25 -23.00
C LEU A 134 0.96 -6.63 -24.27
N GLU A 135 0.57 -7.45 -25.24
CA GLU A 135 -0.04 -7.00 -26.49
C GLU A 135 -1.35 -6.22 -26.23
N MET A 136 -2.21 -6.73 -25.34
CA MET A 136 -3.44 -6.03 -24.96
C MET A 136 -3.16 -4.68 -24.31
N ARG A 137 -2.17 -4.61 -23.40
CA ARG A 137 -1.76 -3.34 -22.79
C ARG A 137 -1.22 -2.35 -23.83
N MET A 138 -0.45 -2.82 -24.80
CA MET A 138 0.08 -1.96 -25.88
C MET A 138 -1.04 -1.41 -26.77
N LYS A 139 -2.07 -2.20 -27.05
CA LYS A 139 -3.27 -1.76 -27.81
C LYS A 139 -4.06 -0.72 -27.03
N LEU A 140 -4.27 -0.92 -25.73
CA LEU A 140 -4.93 0.07 -24.86
C LEU A 140 -4.16 1.39 -24.86
N GLY A 141 -2.83 1.36 -24.69
CA GLY A 141 -2.01 2.56 -24.74
C GLY A 141 -2.09 3.29 -26.09
N ALA A 142 -2.04 2.57 -27.21
CA ALA A 142 -2.19 3.17 -28.53
C ALA A 142 -3.57 3.83 -28.73
N ASN A 143 -4.63 3.23 -28.19
CA ASN A 143 -5.97 3.83 -28.22
C ASN A 143 -6.06 5.10 -27.37
N VAL A 144 -5.41 5.14 -26.20
CA VAL A 144 -5.33 6.35 -25.37
C VAL A 144 -4.65 7.48 -26.14
N GLU A 145 -3.49 7.22 -26.76
CA GLU A 145 -2.79 8.24 -27.55
C GLU A 145 -3.62 8.73 -28.74
N HIS A 146 -4.38 7.83 -29.38
CA HIS A 146 -5.30 8.21 -30.45
C HIS A 146 -6.41 9.15 -29.96
N LEU A 147 -7.03 8.85 -28.81
CA LEU A 147 -8.07 9.71 -28.22
C LEU A 147 -7.51 11.05 -27.76
N LEU A 148 -6.33 11.06 -27.14
CA LEU A 148 -5.68 12.28 -26.69
C LEU A 148 -5.13 13.12 -27.85
N ALA A 149 -5.05 12.60 -29.08
CA ALA A 149 -4.57 13.31 -30.27
C ALA A 149 -5.27 14.65 -30.50
N SER A 150 -6.55 14.78 -30.15
CA SER A 150 -7.32 16.03 -30.27
C SER A 150 -7.35 16.89 -29.01
N GLU A 151 -6.91 16.37 -27.86
CA GLU A 151 -6.96 17.06 -26.57
C GLU A 151 -5.80 18.07 -26.45
N LYS A 152 -6.13 19.36 -26.43
CA LYS A 152 -5.12 20.45 -26.46
C LYS A 152 -4.30 20.55 -25.17
N GLU A 153 -4.87 20.16 -24.04
CA GLU A 153 -4.22 20.20 -22.73
C GLU A 153 -3.45 18.91 -22.40
N ALA A 154 -3.62 17.86 -23.21
CA ALA A 154 -2.92 16.60 -23.04
C ALA A 154 -1.50 16.68 -23.62
N ALA A 155 -0.50 16.46 -22.77
CA ALA A 155 0.88 16.30 -23.22
C ALA A 155 1.00 15.09 -24.18
N ARG A 156 1.83 15.22 -25.22
CA ARG A 156 2.09 14.14 -26.19
C ARG A 156 3.06 13.13 -25.60
N ALA A 157 2.76 11.83 -25.77
CA ALA A 157 3.73 10.80 -25.44
C ALA A 157 4.98 10.92 -26.32
N PRO A 158 6.19 10.70 -25.75
CA PRO A 158 7.40 10.57 -26.55
C PRO A 158 7.33 9.31 -27.43
N PRO A 159 8.06 9.27 -28.56
CA PRO A 159 8.13 8.08 -29.41
C PRO A 159 8.70 6.88 -28.64
N ARG A 160 8.27 5.67 -29.02
CA ARG A 160 8.81 4.43 -28.43
C ARG A 160 10.28 4.28 -28.82
N VAL A 161 11.11 3.96 -27.83
CA VAL A 161 12.53 3.59 -27.99
C VAL A 161 12.64 2.13 -28.41
#